data_AF-A0A932J5R8-F1
#
_entry.id   AF-A0A932J5R8-F1
#
_cell.length_a   1.000
_cell.length_b   1.000
_cell.length_c   1.000
_cell.angle_alpha   90.00
_cell.angle_beta   90.00
_cell.angle_gamma   90.00
#
_symmetry.space_group_name_H-M   'P 1'
#
loop_
_entity.id
_entity.type
_entity.pdbx_description
1 polymer ?
#
loop_
_entity_poly.entity_id
_entity_poly.type
_entity_poly.pdbx_seq_one_letter_code
_entity_poly.pdbx_strand_id
1 'polypeptide(L)'
;MNTFKKITQAAILVAIVAAPSAFAAPVKLTPAIAVPSGTVQNFVLGLSNTAGFPSQNMGTLRLEQIGADTKWTLAANWDNKYNSGNPFVFGLDFAMTSGSLSQSTLPLFDVTGTVAVKSFGSSGVFFNPSNNANRFNDGEKVSWLFKSTNISNFLIKDLHVNAIYNGQSVKFAPMTPVPEPETYAMMAVGLAALVAMRRRQQKA
;
A
#
# COMPACT_ATOMS: atom_id res chain seq x y z
N MET A 1 -59.75 -32.24 -31.12
CA MET A 1 -59.06 -32.97 -30.04
C MET A 1 -57.59 -33.10 -30.44
N ASN A 2 -56.68 -32.79 -29.51
CA ASN A 2 -55.21 -32.97 -29.55
C ASN A 2 -54.38 -31.94 -30.35
N THR A 3 -53.99 -30.82 -29.74
CA THR A 3 -52.69 -30.57 -29.06
C THR A 3 -51.45 -31.07 -29.81
N PHE A 4 -50.61 -30.15 -30.30
CA PHE A 4 -49.17 -30.25 -30.10
C PHE A 4 -48.52 -28.85 -30.02
N LYS A 5 -48.11 -28.50 -28.80
CA LYS A 5 -47.44 -27.26 -28.40
C LYS A 5 -46.06 -27.18 -29.06
N LYS A 6 -45.79 -26.11 -29.82
CA LYS A 6 -44.41 -25.70 -30.17
C LYS A 6 -43.79 -25.07 -28.93
N ILE A 7 -43.03 -25.86 -28.18
CA ILE A 7 -42.18 -25.38 -27.08
C ILE A 7 -40.86 -24.96 -27.73
N THR A 8 -40.70 -23.67 -27.97
CA THR A 8 -39.43 -23.07 -28.38
C THR A 8 -38.50 -23.09 -27.17
N GLN A 9 -37.65 -24.12 -27.07
CA GLN A 9 -36.57 -24.17 -26.09
C GLN A 9 -35.54 -23.10 -26.44
N ALA A 10 -35.61 -21.96 -25.74
CA ALA A 10 -34.52 -20.99 -25.73
C ALA A 10 -33.37 -21.59 -24.92
N ALA A 11 -32.42 -22.21 -25.60
CA ALA A 11 -31.15 -22.62 -25.02
C ALA A 11 -30.38 -21.36 -24.60
N ILE A 12 -30.47 -21.01 -23.32
CA ILE A 12 -29.58 -20.02 -22.70
C ILE A 12 -28.22 -20.71 -22.57
N LEU A 13 -27.40 -20.54 -23.61
CA LEU A 13 -26.00 -20.92 -23.59
C LEU A 13 -25.27 -19.92 -22.69
N VAL A 14 -25.10 -20.26 -21.41
CA VAL A 14 -24.23 -19.52 -20.50
C VAL A 14 -22.79 -19.81 -20.94
N ALA A 15 -22.25 -18.97 -21.82
CA ALA A 15 -20.84 -18.97 -22.14
C ALA A 15 -20.07 -18.49 -20.90
N ILE A 16 -19.57 -19.43 -20.11
CA ILE A 16 -18.56 -19.16 -19.08
C ILE A 16 -17.28 -18.84 -19.86
N VAL A 17 -17.11 -17.56 -20.22
CA VAL A 17 -15.85 -17.06 -20.73
C VAL A 17 -14.88 -17.06 -19.56
N ALA A 18 -14.11 -18.14 -19.43
CA ALA A 18 -12.91 -18.16 -18.62
C ALA A 18 -11.90 -17.22 -19.26
N ALA A 19 -12.04 -15.92 -18.99
CA ALA A 19 -11.00 -14.97 -19.32
C ALA A 19 -9.78 -15.33 -18.46
N PRO A 20 -8.60 -15.58 -19.05
CA PRO A 20 -7.39 -15.72 -18.26
C PRO A 20 -7.25 -14.42 -17.46
N SER A 21 -7.23 -14.54 -16.14
CA SER A 21 -6.91 -13.46 -15.23
C SER A 21 -5.46 -13.06 -15.47
N ALA A 22 -5.22 -12.27 -16.51
CA ALA A 22 -3.99 -11.56 -16.71
C ALA A 22 -3.93 -10.53 -15.58
N PHE A 23 -3.31 -10.93 -14.47
CA PHE A 23 -2.96 -10.01 -13.41
C PHE A 23 -2.13 -8.91 -14.06
N ALA A 24 -2.70 -7.71 -14.17
CA ALA A 24 -1.99 -6.56 -14.66
C ALA A 24 -0.74 -6.42 -13.79
N ALA A 25 0.43 -6.36 -14.44
CA ALA A 25 1.67 -6.10 -13.72
C ALA A 25 1.46 -4.80 -12.91
N PRO A 26 1.78 -4.80 -11.61
CA PRO A 26 1.56 -3.62 -10.77
C PRO A 26 2.32 -2.45 -11.41
N VAL A 27 1.58 -1.44 -11.87
CA VAL A 27 2.17 -0.23 -12.43
C VAL A 27 2.88 0.46 -11.28
N LYS A 28 4.19 0.67 -11.41
CA LYS A 28 4.97 1.47 -10.49
C LYS A 28 4.56 2.94 -10.65
N LEU A 29 3.45 3.29 -10.02
CA LEU A 29 3.09 4.69 -9.83
C LEU A 29 3.83 5.14 -8.58
N THR A 30 4.68 6.15 -8.73
CA THR A 30 5.16 6.98 -7.61
C THR A 30 4.35 8.27 -7.61
N PRO A 31 3.02 8.25 -7.34
CA PRO A 31 2.29 9.48 -7.26
C PRO A 31 2.77 10.23 -6.01
N ALA A 32 3.05 11.52 -6.15
CA ALA A 32 3.10 12.39 -4.99
C ALA A 32 1.75 12.27 -4.29
N ILE A 33 1.75 11.91 -3.00
CA ILE A 33 0.51 11.78 -2.25
C ILE A 33 0.30 13.06 -1.46
N ALA A 34 -0.79 13.77 -1.78
CA ALA A 34 -1.31 14.79 -0.90
C ALA A 34 -2.00 14.11 0.28
N VAL A 35 -1.71 14.54 1.52
CA VAL A 35 -2.52 14.18 2.70
C VAL A 35 -3.47 15.33 2.96
N PRO A 36 -4.76 15.22 2.59
CA PRO A 36 -5.73 16.25 2.91
C PRO A 36 -5.94 16.34 4.42
N SER A 37 -6.22 17.56 4.89
CA SER A 37 -6.57 17.79 6.30
C SER A 37 -7.66 16.86 6.80
N GLY A 38 -7.44 16.28 7.97
CA GLY A 38 -8.38 15.36 8.63
C GLY A 38 -8.43 13.95 8.03
N THR A 39 -7.53 13.58 7.12
CA THR A 39 -7.51 12.25 6.49
C THR A 39 -6.47 11.34 7.12
N VAL A 40 -6.83 10.09 7.37
CA VAL A 40 -5.87 9.02 7.68
C VAL A 40 -5.50 8.29 6.39
N GLN A 41 -4.22 8.15 6.12
CA GLN A 41 -3.72 7.39 4.98
C GLN A 41 -2.92 6.19 5.44
N ASN A 42 -3.11 5.06 4.77
CA ASN A 42 -2.38 3.84 5.04
C ASN A 42 -1.68 3.38 3.76
N PHE A 43 -0.39 3.13 3.87
CA PHE A 43 0.45 2.63 2.79
C PHE A 43 0.96 1.26 3.16
N VAL A 44 0.72 0.29 2.29
CA VAL A 44 1.39 -1.00 2.39
C VAL A 44 2.72 -0.87 1.66
N LEU A 45 3.82 -1.20 2.34
CA LEU A 45 5.18 -1.14 1.81
C LEU A 45 5.55 -2.55 1.39
N GLY A 46 5.45 -2.83 0.08
CA GLY A 46 5.56 -4.21 -0.38
C GLY A 46 5.84 -4.45 -1.85
N LEU A 47 5.89 -3.41 -2.67
CA LEU A 47 6.32 -3.56 -4.06
C LEU A 47 7.86 -3.69 -4.09
N SER A 48 8.37 -4.89 -4.33
CA SER A 48 9.82 -5.13 -4.39
C SER A 48 10.44 -4.41 -5.58
N ASN A 49 11.47 -3.60 -5.31
CA ASN A 49 12.29 -2.95 -6.33
C ASN A 49 13.56 -3.75 -6.66
N THR A 50 13.76 -4.91 -6.04
CA THR A 50 14.94 -5.77 -6.27
C THR A 50 14.59 -6.90 -7.22
N ALA A 51 15.35 -7.01 -8.32
CA ALA A 51 15.17 -8.07 -9.31
C ALA A 51 15.28 -9.45 -8.67
N GLY A 52 14.34 -10.35 -9.01
CA GLY A 52 14.27 -11.71 -8.46
C GLY A 52 13.69 -11.81 -7.06
N PHE A 53 13.33 -10.69 -6.42
CA PHE A 53 12.68 -10.69 -5.11
C PHE A 53 11.17 -10.40 -5.26
N PRO A 54 10.27 -11.28 -4.76
CA PRO A 54 8.83 -11.10 -4.94
C PRO A 54 8.31 -9.91 -4.11
N SER A 55 7.26 -9.27 -4.62
CA SER A 55 6.52 -8.25 -3.87
C SER A 55 5.68 -8.92 -2.78
N GLN A 56 5.68 -8.35 -1.58
CA GLN A 56 4.99 -8.85 -0.40
C GLN A 56 4.87 -7.74 0.64
N ASN A 57 3.88 -7.79 1.52
CA ASN A 57 3.79 -6.83 2.62
C ASN A 57 4.98 -6.99 3.57
N MET A 58 5.77 -5.93 3.72
CA MET A 58 6.90 -5.87 4.65
C MET A 58 6.67 -4.89 5.78
N GLY A 59 5.63 -4.06 5.66
CA GLY A 59 5.33 -3.04 6.64
C GLY A 59 4.19 -2.16 6.19
N THR A 60 3.64 -1.42 7.14
CA THR A 60 2.56 -0.49 6.91
C THR A 60 2.94 0.87 7.47
N LEU A 61 2.84 1.91 6.65
CA LEU A 61 3.00 3.28 7.09
C LEU A 61 1.61 3.93 7.17
N ARG A 62 1.25 4.37 8.37
CA ARG A 62 0.00 5.09 8.65
C ARG A 62 0.30 6.54 8.95
N LEU A 63 -0.38 7.44 8.26
CA LEU A 63 -0.25 8.88 8.39
C LEU A 63 -1.56 9.46 8.89
N GLU A 64 -1.49 10.29 9.91
CA GLU A 64 -2.63 10.95 10.53
C GLU A 64 -2.33 12.43 10.68
N GLN A 65 -3.17 13.30 10.12
CA GLN A 65 -3.06 14.73 10.40
C GLN A 65 -3.71 15.05 11.76
N ILE A 66 -2.96 15.74 12.62
CA ILE A 66 -3.38 16.20 13.95
C ILE A 66 -3.22 17.72 13.98
N GLY A 67 -4.29 18.45 13.64
CA GLY A 67 -4.22 19.91 13.46
C GLY A 67 -3.29 20.28 12.29
N ALA A 68 -2.19 20.98 12.59
CA ALA A 68 -1.15 21.34 11.61
C ALA A 68 0.02 20.34 11.56
N ASP A 69 -0.03 19.30 12.40
CA ASP A 69 1.03 18.31 12.55
C ASP A 69 0.65 17.02 11.82
N THR A 70 1.63 16.20 11.47
CA THR A 70 1.36 14.85 10.92
C THR A 70 2.02 13.79 11.79
N LYS A 71 1.21 12.88 12.34
CA LYS A 71 1.68 11.67 13.02
C LYS A 71 1.91 10.57 11.99
N TRP A 72 3.11 10.03 11.99
CA TRP A 72 3.52 8.92 11.15
C TRP A 72 3.71 7.71 12.04
N THR A 73 3.16 6.57 11.65
CA THR A 73 3.30 5.31 12.38
C THR A 73 3.75 4.24 11.39
N LEU A 74 4.98 3.80 11.54
CA LEU A 74 5.52 2.69 10.76
C LEU A 74 5.38 1.41 11.59
N ALA A 75 4.79 0.40 10.99
CA ALA A 75 4.69 -0.94 11.55
C ALA A 75 5.47 -1.91 10.65
N ALA A 76 6.37 -2.70 11.23
CA ALA A 76 7.00 -3.81 10.53
C ALA A 76 6.06 -5.00 10.64
N ASN A 77 5.56 -5.48 9.51
CA ASN A 77 4.57 -6.55 9.44
C ASN A 77 4.97 -7.47 8.29
N TRP A 78 5.79 -8.47 8.56
CA TRP A 78 6.13 -9.48 7.56
C TRP A 78 5.60 -10.85 7.97
N ASP A 79 4.37 -11.17 7.56
CA ASP A 79 3.86 -12.54 7.67
C ASP A 79 4.30 -13.34 6.43
N ASN A 80 5.58 -13.74 6.38
CA ASN A 80 6.09 -14.45 5.21
C ASN A 80 7.21 -15.47 5.49
N LYS A 81 7.46 -16.28 4.46
CA LYS A 81 8.47 -17.35 4.43
C LYS A 81 9.92 -16.88 4.63
N TYR A 82 10.18 -15.57 4.63
CA TYR A 82 11.52 -15.01 4.76
C TYR A 82 11.87 -14.62 6.22
N ASN A 83 10.98 -14.88 7.17
CA ASN A 83 11.22 -14.62 8.60
C ASN A 83 12.39 -15.43 9.17
N SER A 84 12.79 -16.52 8.51
CA SER A 84 13.96 -17.33 8.91
C SER A 84 15.28 -16.55 8.87
N GLY A 85 15.35 -15.44 8.14
CA GLY A 85 16.54 -14.58 8.07
C GLY A 85 16.71 -13.60 9.25
N ASN A 86 15.74 -13.53 10.16
CA ASN A 86 15.60 -12.45 11.14
C ASN A 86 15.72 -11.06 10.48
N PRO A 87 14.86 -10.76 9.48
CA PRO A 87 14.89 -9.48 8.79
C PRO A 87 14.61 -8.34 9.76
N PHE A 88 15.09 -7.15 9.41
CA PHE A 88 14.81 -5.94 10.15
C PHE A 88 14.73 -4.72 9.24
N VAL A 89 13.91 -3.75 9.62
CA VAL A 89 13.84 -2.47 8.90
C VAL A 89 15.11 -1.67 9.20
N PHE A 90 15.83 -1.32 8.14
CA PHE A 90 16.99 -0.45 8.21
C PHE A 90 16.60 1.02 8.12
N GLY A 91 15.57 1.34 7.34
CA GLY A 91 15.09 2.70 7.20
C GLY A 91 13.87 2.83 6.30
N LEU A 92 13.32 4.04 6.30
CA LEU A 92 12.24 4.47 5.44
C LEU A 92 12.71 5.72 4.68
N ASP A 93 12.80 5.61 3.36
CA ASP A 93 13.15 6.72 2.48
C ASP A 93 11.88 7.44 2.02
N PHE A 94 11.91 8.77 2.11
CA PHE A 94 10.85 9.63 1.58
C PHE A 94 11.46 10.88 0.94
N ALA A 95 10.67 11.60 0.16
CA ALA A 95 11.01 12.92 -0.33
C ALA A 95 9.87 13.88 -0.08
N MET A 96 10.19 15.07 0.43
CA MET A 96 9.24 16.17 0.42
C MET A 96 9.21 16.78 -0.98
N THR A 97 8.01 16.90 -1.55
CA THR A 97 7.80 17.63 -2.81
C THR A 97 7.39 19.08 -2.56
N SER A 98 6.93 19.40 -1.35
CA SER A 98 6.67 20.76 -0.87
C SER A 98 6.78 20.84 0.67
N GLY A 99 7.14 22.02 1.17
CA GLY A 99 7.31 22.28 2.61
C GLY A 99 8.70 21.91 3.16
N SER A 100 8.89 22.14 4.46
CA SER A 100 10.09 21.73 5.19
C SER A 100 9.71 20.93 6.43
N LEU A 101 10.42 19.83 6.67
CA LEU A 101 10.40 19.13 7.94
C LEU A 101 11.27 19.91 8.91
N SER A 102 10.62 20.73 9.74
CA SER A 102 11.27 21.17 10.97
C SER A 102 11.27 19.97 11.91
N GLN A 103 12.47 19.48 12.23
CA GLN A 103 12.65 18.34 13.13
C GLN A 103 11.82 18.58 14.40
N SER A 104 10.88 17.68 14.71
CA SER A 104 10.22 17.72 16.01
C SER A 104 11.28 17.41 17.05
N THR A 105 11.52 18.34 17.97
CA THR A 105 12.00 17.97 19.29
C THR A 105 10.96 17.01 19.87
N LEU A 106 11.46 15.84 20.28
CA LEU A 106 10.76 14.74 20.95
C LEU A 106 9.60 15.22 21.85
N PRO A 107 8.47 14.49 21.87
CA PRO A 107 8.50 13.07 22.22
C PRO A 107 8.12 12.15 21.06
N LEU A 108 8.81 11.01 20.99
CA LEU A 108 8.32 9.78 20.40
C LEU A 108 7.04 9.40 21.15
N PHE A 109 5.87 9.75 20.61
CA PHE A 109 4.63 9.25 21.16
C PHE A 109 4.52 7.78 20.76
N ASP A 110 4.76 6.88 21.70
CA ASP A 110 4.49 5.45 21.58
C ASP A 110 5.53 4.67 20.72
N VAL A 111 6.66 4.32 21.36
CA VAL A 111 7.48 3.20 20.89
C VAL A 111 7.00 1.98 21.65
N THR A 112 6.28 1.09 20.99
CA THR A 112 6.04 -0.25 21.54
C THR A 112 7.28 -1.09 21.20
N GLY A 113 8.32 -1.03 22.05
CA GLY A 113 9.58 -1.78 21.87
C GLY A 113 10.85 -0.97 22.21
N THR A 114 12.02 -1.57 21.95
CA THR A 114 13.35 -0.99 22.20
C THR A 114 13.97 -0.36 20.94
N VAL A 115 13.14 0.10 20.00
CA VAL A 115 13.61 0.54 18.68
C VAL A 115 14.36 1.87 18.79
N ALA A 116 15.66 1.87 18.49
CA ALA A 116 16.46 3.09 18.47
C ALA A 116 16.54 3.67 17.05
N VAL A 117 15.91 4.83 16.85
CA VAL A 117 16.14 5.65 15.64
C VAL A 117 17.57 6.17 15.66
N LYS A 118 18.38 5.81 14.65
CA LYS A 118 19.77 6.25 14.52
C LYS A 118 19.85 7.69 14.02
N SER A 119 19.08 8.00 12.99
CA SER A 119 19.05 9.34 12.43
C SER A 119 17.69 9.65 11.80
N PHE A 120 17.37 10.93 11.82
CA PHE A 120 16.20 11.51 11.20
C PHE A 120 16.65 12.64 10.27
N GLY A 121 16.21 12.61 9.01
CA GLY A 121 16.59 13.60 8.01
C GLY A 121 15.44 14.01 7.10
N SER A 122 15.70 14.98 6.22
CA SER A 122 14.71 15.45 5.23
C SER A 122 14.35 14.42 4.15
N SER A 123 15.13 13.34 4.05
CA SER A 123 14.98 12.29 3.05
C SER A 123 14.66 10.90 3.63
N GLY A 124 14.56 10.76 4.94
CA GLY A 124 14.30 9.45 5.54
C GLY A 124 14.46 9.35 7.04
N VAL A 125 14.00 8.22 7.56
CA VAL A 125 14.27 7.74 8.93
C VAL A 125 15.17 6.52 8.84
N PHE A 126 16.25 6.49 9.61
CA PHE A 126 17.18 5.36 9.64
C PHE A 126 17.28 4.80 11.06
N PHE A 127 17.22 3.47 11.15
CA PHE A 127 17.32 2.73 12.41
C PHE A 127 18.75 2.25 12.64
N ASN A 128 19.11 1.97 13.90
CA ASN A 128 20.45 1.50 14.22
C ASN A 128 20.59 0.00 13.90
N PRO A 129 21.39 -0.41 12.90
CA PRO A 129 21.57 -1.83 12.58
C PRO A 129 22.51 -2.56 13.54
N SER A 130 23.36 -1.82 14.28
CA SER A 130 24.55 -2.34 14.94
C SER A 130 24.27 -3.07 16.26
N ASN A 131 23.11 -2.83 16.87
CA ASN A 131 22.69 -3.52 18.08
C ASN A 131 21.43 -4.33 17.76
N ASN A 132 21.53 -5.66 17.84
CA ASN A 132 20.41 -6.57 17.60
C ASN A 132 19.19 -6.23 18.47
N ALA A 133 19.41 -5.75 19.70
CA ALA A 133 18.33 -5.39 20.62
C ALA A 133 17.58 -4.10 20.21
N ASN A 134 18.12 -3.31 19.30
CA ASN A 134 17.56 -2.03 18.86
C ASN A 134 17.10 -2.05 17.40
N ARG A 135 17.13 -3.22 16.76
CA ARG A 135 16.61 -3.42 15.40
C ARG A 135 15.10 -3.26 15.41
N PHE A 136 14.57 -2.78 14.30
CA PHE A 136 13.14 -2.67 14.09
C PHE A 136 12.64 -3.96 13.42
N ASN A 137 12.11 -4.88 14.22
CA ASN A 137 11.76 -6.26 13.87
C ASN A 137 10.26 -6.45 13.63
N ASP A 138 9.85 -7.68 13.31
CA ASP A 138 8.47 -8.03 13.02
C ASP A 138 7.53 -7.70 14.18
N GLY A 139 6.34 -7.22 13.86
CA GLY A 139 5.29 -6.88 14.81
C GLY A 139 5.55 -5.61 15.62
N GLU A 140 6.76 -5.03 15.54
CA GLU A 140 7.08 -3.78 16.22
C GLU A 140 6.44 -2.59 15.50
N LYS A 141 6.24 -1.50 16.24
CA LYS A 141 5.73 -0.24 15.71
C LYS A 141 6.48 0.95 16.29
N VAL A 142 6.64 1.96 15.46
CA VAL A 142 7.25 3.24 15.85
C VAL A 142 6.44 4.40 15.29
N SER A 143 6.18 5.39 16.14
CA SER A 143 5.45 6.59 15.78
C SER A 143 6.29 7.86 15.95
N TRP A 144 6.13 8.80 15.02
CA TRP A 144 6.74 10.11 15.02
C TRP A 144 5.69 11.19 14.79
N LEU A 145 5.87 12.36 15.39
CA LEU A 145 5.04 13.52 15.13
C LEU A 145 5.89 14.57 14.40
N PHE A 146 5.42 15.04 13.25
CA PHE A 146 6.02 16.17 12.53
C PHE A 146 5.23 17.44 12.82
N LYS A 147 5.90 18.40 13.46
CA LYS A 147 5.28 19.63 13.96
C LYS A 147 5.29 20.75 12.93
N SER A 148 4.18 21.49 12.84
CA SER A 148 4.06 22.76 12.14
C SER A 148 4.44 22.70 10.65
N THR A 149 4.26 21.55 10.04
CA THR A 149 4.66 21.36 8.66
C THR A 149 3.41 21.42 7.79
N ASN A 150 3.29 22.46 6.96
CA ASN A 150 2.38 22.47 5.81
C ASN A 150 2.84 21.43 4.77
N ILE A 151 2.98 20.16 5.17
CA ILE A 151 3.26 19.03 4.29
C ILE A 151 2.01 18.84 3.47
N SER A 152 1.95 19.57 2.38
CA SER A 152 0.90 19.42 1.39
C SER A 152 1.16 18.20 0.52
N ASN A 153 2.43 17.84 0.28
CA ASN A 153 2.80 16.69 -0.54
C ASN A 153 4.14 16.08 -0.10
N PHE A 154 4.15 14.76 0.05
CA PHE A 154 5.38 13.98 0.17
C PHE A 154 5.27 12.73 -0.71
N LEU A 155 6.43 12.14 -0.97
CA LEU A 155 6.58 10.92 -1.74
C LEU A 155 7.28 9.89 -0.86
N ILE A 156 6.57 8.82 -0.50
CA ILE A 156 7.21 7.67 0.13
C ILE A 156 7.94 6.92 -0.98
N LYS A 157 9.25 6.71 -0.83
CA LYS A 157 10.08 6.07 -1.85
C LYS A 157 10.17 4.58 -1.60
N ASP A 158 10.85 4.21 -0.52
CA ASP A 158 11.25 2.83 -0.26
C ASP A 158 11.34 2.55 1.24
N LEU A 159 10.87 1.38 1.64
CA LEU A 159 11.25 0.73 2.89
C LEU A 159 12.50 -0.09 2.65
N HIS A 160 13.57 0.17 3.38
CA HIS A 160 14.77 -0.66 3.35
C HIS A 160 14.66 -1.73 4.42
N VAL A 161 14.65 -2.99 3.99
CA VAL A 161 14.68 -4.15 4.89
C VAL A 161 15.97 -4.92 4.64
N ASN A 162 16.65 -5.29 5.71
CA ASN A 162 17.91 -6.01 5.66
C ASN A 162 17.76 -7.44 6.20
N ALA A 163 18.74 -8.29 5.89
CA ALA A 163 18.81 -9.68 6.33
C ALA A 163 17.60 -10.56 5.92
N ILE A 164 16.98 -10.27 4.77
CA ILE A 164 15.77 -11.01 4.33
C ILE A 164 16.12 -12.42 3.84
N TYR A 165 17.18 -12.54 3.04
CA TYR A 165 17.66 -13.83 2.55
C TYR A 165 19.17 -13.75 2.33
N ASN A 166 19.93 -14.68 2.93
CA ASN A 166 21.40 -14.69 2.84
C ASN A 166 22.06 -13.33 3.16
N GLY A 167 21.51 -12.59 4.12
CA GLY A 167 22.04 -11.28 4.52
C GLY A 167 21.77 -10.14 3.51
N GLN A 168 21.00 -10.37 2.45
CA GLN A 168 20.70 -9.35 1.44
C GLN A 168 19.77 -8.26 1.98
N SER A 169 19.95 -7.04 1.45
CA SER A 169 19.04 -5.91 1.64
C SER A 169 18.12 -5.75 0.44
N VAL A 170 16.84 -5.48 0.69
CA VAL A 170 15.81 -5.30 -0.33
C VAL A 170 15.06 -4.00 -0.05
N LYS A 171 14.63 -3.34 -1.12
CA LYS A 171 13.82 -2.12 -1.06
C LYS A 171 12.40 -2.41 -1.48
N PHE A 172 11.44 -1.91 -0.70
CA PHE A 172 10.01 -2.07 -0.99
C PHE A 172 9.34 -0.72 -1.11
N ALA A 173 8.82 -0.42 -2.29
CA ALA A 173 8.02 0.76 -2.52
C ALA A 173 6.59 0.59 -1.97
N PRO A 174 5.87 1.71 -1.74
CA PRO A 174 4.44 1.67 -1.52
C PRO A 174 3.74 0.94 -2.67
N MET A 175 2.83 0.04 -2.32
CA MET A 175 1.87 -0.50 -3.26
C MET A 175 0.57 0.27 -3.13
N THR A 176 0.00 0.70 -4.25
CA THR A 176 -1.40 1.12 -4.25
C THR A 176 -2.24 -0.14 -4.09
N PRO A 177 -3.30 -0.12 -3.26
CA PRO A 177 -4.27 -1.20 -3.26
C PRO A 177 -4.72 -1.43 -4.71
N VAL A 178 -4.49 -2.64 -5.22
CA VAL A 178 -5.02 -3.02 -6.53
C VAL A 178 -6.52 -3.22 -6.31
N PRO A 179 -7.40 -2.55 -7.08
CA PRO A 179 -8.82 -2.80 -6.99
C PRO A 179 -9.07 -4.30 -7.13
N GLU A 180 -9.85 -4.85 -6.21
CA GLU A 180 -10.14 -6.28 -6.23
C GLU A 180 -10.83 -6.63 -7.57
N PRO A 181 -10.66 -7.86 -8.10
CA PRO A 181 -11.34 -8.29 -9.33
C PRO A 181 -12.85 -7.99 -9.34
N GLU A 182 -13.48 -8.07 -8.18
CA GLU A 182 -14.88 -7.76 -7.91
C GLU A 182 -15.20 -6.30 -8.19
N THR A 183 -14.27 -5.38 -7.90
CA THR A 183 -14.41 -3.95 -8.20
C THR A 183 -14.48 -3.73 -9.72
N TYR A 184 -13.62 -4.42 -10.48
CA TYR A 184 -13.67 -4.36 -11.94
C TYR A 184 -14.94 -4.99 -12.50
N ALA A 185 -15.38 -6.11 -11.91
CA ALA A 185 -16.64 -6.76 -12.30
C ALA A 185 -17.84 -5.85 -12.05
N MET A 186 -17.93 -5.21 -10.87
CA MET A 186 -18.99 -4.27 -10.54
C MET A 186 -18.98 -3.04 -11.45
N MET A 187 -17.80 -2.51 -11.77
CA MET A 187 -17.66 -1.43 -12.74
C MET A 187 -18.16 -1.85 -14.13
N ALA A 188 -17.79 -3.04 -14.60
CA ALA A 188 -18.23 -3.56 -15.88
C ALA A 188 -19.76 -3.77 -15.92
N VAL A 189 -20.36 -4.29 -14.85
CA VAL A 189 -21.81 -4.44 -14.70
C VAL A 189 -22.50 -3.07 -14.72
N GLY A 190 -21.97 -2.07 -14.02
CA GLY A 190 -22.48 -0.71 -14.04
C GLY A 190 -22.45 -0.08 -15.44
N LEU A 191 -21.35 -0.24 -16.17
CA LEU A 191 -21.21 0.20 -17.56
C LEU A 191 -22.21 -0.49 -18.50
N ALA A 192 -22.38 -1.81 -18.36
CA ALA A 192 -23.34 -2.56 -19.16
C ALA A 192 -24.79 -2.08 -18.93
N ALA A 193 -25.16 -1.80 -17.67
CA ALA A 193 -26.47 -1.26 -17.33
C ALA A 193 -26.71 0.12 -17.96
N LEU A 194 -25.72 1.02 -17.91
CA LEU A 194 -25.80 2.35 -18.54
C LEU A 194 -26.01 2.25 -20.06
N VAL A 195 -25.28 1.36 -20.73
CA VAL A 195 -25.46 1.12 -22.18
C VAL A 195 -26.87 0.59 -22.49
N ALA A 196 -27.38 -0.34 -21.67
CA ALA A 196 -28.73 -0.88 -21.84
C ALA A 196 -29.82 0.20 -21.67
N MET A 197 -29.67 1.09 -20.69
CA MET A 197 -30.59 2.22 -20.49
C MET A 197 -30.58 3.20 -21.67
N ARG A 198 -29.39 3.56 -22.17
CA ARG A 198 -29.26 4.47 -23.33
C ARG A 198 -29.95 3.92 -24.57
N ARG A 199 -29.87 2.60 -24.82
CA ARG A 199 -30.55 1.96 -25.96
C ARG A 199 -32.08 1.97 -25.84
N ARG A 200 -32.63 1.99 -24.62
CA ARG A 200 -34.08 2.09 -24.41
C ARG A 200 -34.58 3.49 -24.75
N GLN A 201 -33.83 4.53 -24.37
CA GLN A 201 -34.20 5.93 -24.65
C GLN A 201 -34.19 6.28 -26.14
N GLN A 202 -33.35 5.62 -26.95
CA GLN A 202 -33.33 5.85 -28.40
C GLN A 202 -34.50 5.18 -29.16
N LYS A 203 -35.24 4.28 -28.50
CA LYS A 203 -36.38 3.58 -29.10
C LYS A 203 -37.73 4.16 -28.67
N ALA A 204 -37.73 5.06 -27.69
CA ALA A 204 -38.89 5.83 -27.26
C ALA A 204 -38.88 7.18 -27.98
#